data_AF-A0A0F9M0I2-F1
#
_entry.id   AF-A0A0F9M0I2-F1
#
_cell.length_a   1.000
_cell.length_b   1.000
_cell.length_c   1.000
_cell.angle_alpha   90.00
_cell.angle_beta   90.00
_cell.angle_gamma   90.00
#
_symmetry.space_group_name_H-M   'P 1'
#
loop_
_entity.id
_entity.type
_entity.pdbx_description
1 polymer ?
#
loop_
_entity_poly.entity_id
_entity_poly.type
_entity_poly.pdbx_seq_one_letter_code
_entity_poly.pdbx_strand_id
1 'polypeptide(L)' 'MTEHRETSLRTRMASAETDIINRALKGTLGNVTHAALELGISRSTMSKRIRALGIDAAAFRATRAADVIRSG' A
#
# COMPACT_ATOMS: atom_id res chain seq x y z
N MET A 1 -28.94 -1.01 -22.45
CA MET A 1 -28.69 0.15 -21.56
C MET A 1 -27.55 -0.26 -20.64
N THR A 2 -26.30 0.01 -21.02
CA THR A 2 -25.13 -0.35 -20.21
C THR A 2 -25.01 0.68 -19.10
N GLU A 3 -25.32 0.28 -17.87
CA GLU A 3 -24.99 1.04 -16.66
C GLU A 3 -23.48 1.28 -16.65
N HIS A 4 -23.04 2.47 -17.06
CA HIS A 4 -21.77 2.97 -16.61
C HIS A 4 -21.96 3.33 -15.14
N ARG A 5 -21.61 2.42 -14.23
CA ARG A 5 -21.34 2.77 -12.84
C ARG A 5 -20.21 3.80 -12.86
N GLU A 6 -20.56 5.07 -12.87
CA GLU A 6 -19.62 6.19 -12.97
C GLU A 6 -18.72 6.25 -11.74
N THR A 7 -17.67 5.43 -11.73
CA THR A 7 -16.57 5.63 -10.80
C THR A 7 -15.75 6.79 -11.33
N SER A 8 -15.90 7.95 -10.68
CA SER A 8 -15.11 9.15 -10.93
C SER A 8 -13.62 8.80 -11.09
N LEU A 9 -12.92 9.51 -11.99
CA LEU A 9 -11.46 9.39 -12.15
C LEU A 9 -10.74 9.48 -10.79
N ARG A 10 -11.22 10.34 -9.90
CA ARG A 10 -10.69 10.50 -8.55
C ARG A 10 -10.72 9.20 -7.75
N THR A 11 -11.82 8.46 -7.81
CA THR A 11 -11.97 7.16 -7.14
C THR A 11 -11.02 6.13 -7.73
N ARG A 12 -10.90 6.09 -9.06
CA ARG A 12 -9.98 5.16 -9.75
C ARG A 12 -8.53 5.44 -9.41
N MET A 13 -8.14 6.72 -9.32
CA MET A 13 -6.80 7.12 -8.90
C MET A 13 -6.52 6.72 -7.45
N ALA A 14 -7.47 6.94 -6.53
CA ALA A 14 -7.31 6.53 -5.14
C ALA A 14 -7.17 5.01 -4.98
N SER A 15 -7.94 4.24 -5.75
CA SER A 15 -7.83 2.77 -5.78
C SER A 15 -6.45 2.34 -6.29
N ALA A 16 -6.01 2.89 -7.42
CA ALA A 16 -4.71 2.56 -8.00
C ALA A 16 -3.56 2.95 -7.06
N GLU A 17 -3.65 4.10 -6.41
CA GLU A 17 -2.67 4.55 -5.41
C GLU A 17 -2.60 3.59 -4.20
N THR A 18 -3.76 3.15 -3.71
CA THR A 18 -3.86 2.16 -2.63
C THR A 18 -3.19 0.85 -3.02
N ASP A 19 -3.45 0.36 -4.23
CA ASP A 19 -2.87 -0.89 -4.73
C ASP A 19 -1.35 -0.81 -4.90
N ILE A 20 -0.83 0.34 -5.32
CA ILE A 20 0.60 0.58 -5.46
C ILE A 20 1.27 0.60 -4.08
N ILE A 21 0.71 1.35 -3.13
CA ILE A 21 1.26 1.46 -1.77
C ILE A 21 1.22 0.10 -1.06
N ASN A 22 0.13 -0.65 -1.18
CA ASN A 22 0.03 -1.99 -0.59
C ASN A 22 1.06 -2.97 -1.17
N ARG A 23 1.33 -2.91 -2.47
CA ARG A 23 2.37 -3.74 -3.10
C ARG A 23 3.76 -3.41 -2.58
N ALA A 24 4.12 -2.13 -2.52
CA ALA A 24 5.41 -1.70 -1.98
C ALA A 24 5.57 -2.06 -0.49
N LEU A 25 4.52 -1.87 0.33
CA LEU A 25 4.54 -2.29 1.73
C LEU A 25 4.64 -3.81 1.87
N LYS A 26 3.99 -4.60 1.00
CA LYS A 26 4.14 -6.05 1.00
C LYS A 26 5.56 -6.48 0.63
N GLY A 27 6.14 -5.92 -0.43
CA GLY A 27 7.50 -6.23 -0.88
C GLY A 27 8.58 -5.86 0.14
N THR A 28 8.33 -4.82 0.93
CA THR A 28 9.25 -4.32 1.97
C THR A 28 8.87 -4.77 3.38
N LEU A 29 7.92 -5.70 3.51
CA LEU A 29 7.47 -6.27 4.80
C LEU A 29 7.03 -5.19 5.80
N GLY A 30 6.33 -4.17 5.32
CA GLY A 30 5.82 -3.03 6.09
C GLY A 30 6.87 -1.98 6.48
N ASN A 31 8.08 -2.04 5.90
CA ASN A 31 9.07 -0.98 6.06
C ASN A 31 8.71 0.24 5.22
N VAL A 32 8.02 1.20 5.84
CA VAL A 32 7.52 2.43 5.20
C VAL A 32 8.64 3.25 4.54
N THR A 33 9.84 3.28 5.11
CA THR A 33 10.97 4.03 4.54
C THR A 33 11.44 3.40 3.24
N HIS A 34 11.58 2.06 3.22
CA HIS A 34 11.99 1.35 2.00
C HIS A 34 10.89 1.38 0.95
N ALA A 35 9.61 1.23 1.34
CA ALA A 35 8.49 1.36 0.43
C ALA A 35 8.43 2.76 -0.21
N ALA A 36 8.74 3.82 0.54
CA ALA A 36 8.80 5.17 0.00
C ALA A 36 9.94 5.34 -1.03
N LEU A 37 11.11 4.75 -0.75
CA LEU A 37 12.25 4.74 -1.67
C LEU A 37 11.93 3.98 -2.97
N GLU A 38 11.28 2.81 -2.86
CA GLU A 38 10.85 2.01 -4.01
C GLU A 38 9.87 2.78 -4.91
N LEU A 39 8.95 3.54 -4.30
CA LEU A 39 7.99 4.38 -5.03
C LEU A 39 8.58 5.73 -5.47
N GLY A 40 9.84 6.03 -5.14
CA GLY A 40 10.48 7.30 -5.50
C GLY A 40 9.87 8.53 -4.84
N ILE A 41 9.24 8.39 -3.67
CA ILE A 41 8.61 9.50 -2.94
C ILE A 41 9.26 9.71 -1.57
N SER A 42 9.10 10.92 -1.00
CA SER A 42 9.56 11.18 0.35
C SER A 42 8.82 10.31 1.38
N ARG A 43 9.51 9.90 2.45
CA ARG A 43 8.89 9.23 3.60
C ARG A 43 7.70 10.02 4.18
N SER A 44 7.80 11.34 4.21
CA SER A 44 6.75 12.23 4.70
C SER A 44 5.49 12.16 3.82
N THR A 45 5.68 12.16 2.49
CA THR A 45 4.59 11.98 1.52
C THR A 45 3.95 10.60 1.67
N MET A 46 4.76 9.55 1.76
CA MET A 46 4.28 8.18 1.98
C MET A 46 3.45 8.08 3.26
N SER A 47 3.95 8.63 4.36
CA SER A 47 3.26 8.61 5.66
C SER A 47 1.92 9.36 5.62
N LYS A 48 1.84 10.48 4.89
CA LYS A 48 0.59 11.21 4.67
C LYS A 48 -0.41 10.39 3.86
N ARG A 49 0.04 9.75 2.78
CA ARG A 49 -0.80 8.91 1.90
C ARG A 49 -1.35 7.70 2.63
N ILE A 50 -0.51 6.99 3.39
CA ILE A 50 -0.93 5.85 4.23
C ILE A 50 -2.05 6.26 5.20
N ARG A 51 -1.90 7.41 5.88
CA ARG A 51 -2.93 7.93 6.79
C ARG A 51 -4.21 8.32 6.06
N ALA A 52 -4.10 8.99 4.91
CA ALA A 52 -5.25 9.43 4.13
C ALA A 52 -6.05 8.25 3.53
N LEU A 53 -5.36 7.17 3.19
CA LEU A 53 -5.96 5.95 2.61
C LEU A 53 -6.33 4.90 3.66
N GLY A 54 -6.01 5.13 4.95
CA GLY A 54 -6.33 4.22 6.03
C GLY A 54 -5.55 2.90 6.00
N ILE A 55 -4.35 2.89 5.43
CA ILE A 55 -3.53 1.67 5.29
C ILE A 55 -2.78 1.40 6.60
N ASP A 56 -2.85 0.18 7.11
CA ASP A 56 -2.05 -0.24 8.27
C ASP A 56 -0.74 -0.92 7.83
N ALA A 57 0.36 -0.17 7.89
CA ALA A 57 1.69 -0.70 7.60
C ALA A 57 2.18 -1.74 8.64
N ALA A 58 1.62 -1.77 9.86
CA ALA A 58 2.00 -2.77 10.87
C ALA A 58 1.51 -4.18 10.50
N ALA A 59 0.33 -4.29 9.87
CA ALA A 59 -0.20 -5.56 9.41
C ALA A 59 0.78 -6.32 8.50
N PHE A 60 1.49 -5.61 7.62
CA PHE A 60 2.48 -6.21 6.70
C PHE A 60 3.76 -6.68 7.41
N ARG A 61 4.10 -6.12 8.57
CA ARG A 61 5.24 -6.57 9.38
C ARG A 61 4.94 -7.91 10.05
N ALA A 62 3.70 -8.12 10.49
CA ALA A 62 3.27 -9.36 11.14
C ALA A 62 3.31 -10.57 10.19
N THR A 63 3.07 -10.35 8.89
CA THR A 63 3.11 -11.42 7.88
C THR A 63 4.49 -12.10 7.78
N ARG A 64 5.58 -11.38 8.05
CA ARG A 64 6.95 -11.94 8.07
C ARG A 64 7.11 -13.03 9.13
N ALA A 65 6.49 -12.88 10.30
CA ALA A 65 6.60 -13.87 11.38
C ALA A 65 5.95 -15.21 10.99
N ALA A 66 4.85 -15.16 10.21
CA ALA A 66 4.14 -16.36 9.76
C ALA A 66 4.83 -17.07 8.59
N ASP A 67 5.53 -16.33 7.71
CA ASP A 67 6.18 -16.89 6.52
C ASP A 67 7.52 -17.56 6.87
N VAL A 68 8.30 -16.97 7.79
CA VAL A 68 9.55 -17.57 8.29
C VAL A 68 9.34 -18.95 8.93
N ILE A 69 8.20 -19.17 9.58
CA ILE A 69 7.89 -20.45 10.26
C ILE A 69 7.59 -21.58 9.25
N ARG A 70 7.16 -21.27 8.02
CA ARG A 70 6.71 -22.27 7.04
C ARG A 70 7.83 -22.79 6.13
N SER A 71 9.01 -22.18 6.18
CA SER A 71 10.20 -22.55 5.39
C SER A 71 11.33 -23.16 6.23
N GLY A 72 11.06 -23.47 7.51
CA GLY A 72 11.98 -24.12 8.44
C GLY A 72 11.74 -25.61 8.58
#